data_AF-A0A1Q9E4H1-F1
#
_entry.id   AF-A0A1Q9E4H1-F1
#
_cell.length_a   1.000
_cell.length_b   1.000
_cell.length_c   1.000
_cell.angle_alpha   90.00
_cell.angle_beta   90.00
_cell.angle_gamma   90.00
#
_symmetry.space_group_name_H-M   'P 1'
#
loop_
_entity.id
_entity.type
_entity.pdbx_description
1 polymer ?
#
loop_
_entity_poly.entity_id
_entity_poly.type
_entity_poly.pdbx_seq_one_letter_code
_entity_poly.pdbx_strand_id
1 'polypeptide(L)'
;MKALQIDGYCDRASAKLREVEKPVADATGVVCKVVATSINPLDWLFRNGVLADLIPVQFPHIIGWDFSGVVDSVGESVTDFKVGDKVYCRPEVTRNGSHAEYILVPEDHLAHMPKTISFSDAASVPIASITAWRALYDLGELREGDKVLIHAGAGSLGIMAIQLAKLKGAHVIATASAEKHPFVKSLGADVVIDYRTTAFEEVLRDLDVVLDTVGGETQARSWQTLKQGGRLVAVNEPINASKAAEYPKVIGRFLSIKPNKEILTQMSRLLDEGKIRTVVGYEFPFRDIQEAFALSESKTAQGKIVIQVGRYTGTINLAWMCRERVVKDGKKEEAAAPEPSQPSKPRAKFATWTQEAEGQWTRLDLRLNCGLCAQGGSTLLDHDFNRTQWWLQFEMTGMPFSMLVRFMGSYKYDRYEGSNSIDSHLGPLKALRSDPDIVLAAIRQNGLALQPPGWVKKAPGRN
;
A
#
# COMPACT_ATOMS: atom_id res chain seq x y z
N MET A 1 -16.13 4.08 18.00
CA MET A 1 -15.10 3.94 16.95
C MET A 1 -15.18 5.20 16.10
N LYS A 2 -14.05 5.71 15.64
CA LYS A 2 -14.04 6.90 14.78
C LYS A 2 -14.38 6.53 13.35
N ALA A 3 -15.26 7.31 12.73
CA ALA A 3 -15.62 7.19 11.32
C ALA A 3 -15.95 8.56 10.70
N LEU A 4 -15.66 8.73 9.41
CA LEU A 4 -16.07 9.89 8.62
C LEU A 4 -17.51 9.67 8.14
N GLN A 5 -18.45 10.32 8.82
CA GLN A 5 -19.88 10.14 8.62
C GLN A 5 -20.54 11.38 8.01
N ILE A 6 -21.55 11.16 7.18
CA ILE A 6 -22.42 12.16 6.58
C ILE A 6 -23.89 11.89 6.98
N ASP A 7 -24.65 12.95 7.27
CA ASP A 7 -26.09 12.85 7.62
C ASP A 7 -27.02 13.06 6.41
N GLY A 8 -26.41 13.32 5.25
CA GLY A 8 -27.04 13.61 3.97
C GLY A 8 -25.95 13.91 2.94
N TYR A 9 -26.30 13.99 1.66
CA TYR A 9 -25.36 14.50 0.66
C TYR A 9 -24.95 15.92 1.02
N CYS A 10 -23.65 16.19 1.00
CA CYS A 10 -23.10 17.39 1.61
C CYS A 10 -21.78 17.83 0.99
N ASP A 11 -21.38 19.05 1.34
CA ASP A 11 -20.06 19.55 1.04
C ASP A 11 -18.97 18.86 1.90
N ARG A 12 -17.72 19.18 1.60
CA ARG A 12 -16.57 18.60 2.31
C ARG A 12 -16.61 18.89 3.82
N ALA A 13 -16.89 20.14 4.22
CA ALA A 13 -16.85 20.58 5.61
C ALA A 13 -17.93 19.94 6.49
N SER A 14 -19.03 19.49 5.88
CA SER A 14 -20.15 18.84 6.56
C SER A 14 -19.90 17.36 6.86
N ALA A 15 -19.01 16.69 6.12
CA ALA A 15 -18.55 15.35 6.47
C ALA A 15 -17.62 15.41 7.68
N LYS A 16 -17.97 14.74 8.79
CA LYS A 16 -17.22 14.87 10.05
C LYS A 16 -16.77 13.52 10.59
N LEU A 17 -15.58 13.51 11.18
CA LEU A 17 -15.16 12.40 12.02
C LEU A 17 -16.01 12.39 13.29
N ARG A 18 -16.70 11.28 13.55
CA ARG A 18 -17.58 11.08 14.69
C ARG A 18 -17.26 9.77 15.39
N GLU A 19 -17.59 9.71 16.68
CA GLU A 19 -17.67 8.44 17.39
C GLU A 19 -19.00 7.76 17.02
N VAL A 20 -18.91 6.54 16.49
CA VAL A 20 -20.04 5.70 16.11
C VAL A 20 -19.87 4.30 16.71
N GLU A 21 -20.93 3.50 16.70
CA GLU A 21 -20.88 2.12 17.16
C GLU A 21 -19.95 1.28 16.28
N LYS A 22 -19.18 0.38 16.90
CA LYS A 22 -18.37 -0.60 16.17
C LYS A 22 -19.32 -1.63 15.53
N PRO A 23 -19.15 -1.96 14.24
CA PRO A 23 -19.97 -2.99 13.62
C PRO A 23 -19.74 -4.35 14.28
N VAL A 24 -20.79 -5.17 14.28
CA VAL A 24 -20.76 -6.56 14.74
C VAL A 24 -20.81 -7.46 13.50
N ALA A 25 -20.06 -8.56 13.51
CA ALA A 25 -20.12 -9.55 12.45
C ALA A 25 -21.52 -10.17 12.40
N ASP A 26 -22.17 -10.09 11.24
CA ASP A 26 -23.31 -10.96 10.93
C ASP A 26 -22.81 -12.36 10.53
N ALA A 27 -23.71 -13.31 10.27
CA ALA A 27 -23.33 -14.70 10.03
C ALA A 27 -22.31 -14.89 8.89
N THR A 28 -22.34 -14.04 7.85
CA THR A 28 -21.48 -14.15 6.66
C THR A 28 -20.43 -13.05 6.55
N GLY A 29 -20.39 -12.15 7.54
CA GLY A 29 -19.59 -10.95 7.51
C GLY A 29 -18.30 -11.07 8.31
N VAL A 30 -17.31 -10.31 7.87
CA VAL A 30 -16.00 -10.19 8.50
C VAL A 30 -15.83 -8.76 8.97
N VAL A 31 -15.65 -8.54 10.27
CA VAL A 31 -15.28 -7.23 10.80
C VAL A 31 -13.77 -7.10 10.71
N CYS A 32 -13.33 -6.07 10.01
CA CYS A 32 -11.92 -5.76 9.82
C CYS A 32 -11.57 -4.49 10.60
N LYS A 33 -10.47 -4.51 11.36
CA LYS A 33 -9.81 -3.30 11.86
C LYS A 33 -9.04 -2.65 10.71
N VAL A 34 -9.45 -1.47 10.31
CA VAL A 34 -8.84 -0.72 9.21
C VAL A 34 -7.50 -0.14 9.67
N VAL A 35 -6.44 -0.44 8.91
CA VAL A 35 -5.10 0.11 9.15
C VAL A 35 -4.89 1.29 8.21
N ALA A 36 -5.21 1.14 6.93
CA ALA A 36 -5.19 2.21 5.95
C ALA A 36 -6.41 2.16 5.04
N THR A 37 -6.85 3.34 4.59
CA THR A 37 -7.86 3.54 3.55
C THR A 37 -7.30 4.51 2.51
N SER A 38 -8.03 4.84 1.45
CA SER A 38 -7.56 5.78 0.44
C SER A 38 -8.68 6.63 -0.14
N ILE A 39 -8.31 7.82 -0.61
CA ILE A 39 -9.24 8.78 -1.22
C ILE A 39 -9.27 8.56 -2.74
N ASN A 40 -10.48 8.59 -3.29
CA ASN A 40 -10.82 8.46 -4.68
C ASN A 40 -11.76 9.59 -5.12
N PRO A 41 -11.78 9.94 -6.41
CA PRO A 41 -12.80 10.84 -6.95
C PRO A 41 -14.24 10.42 -6.62
N LEU A 42 -14.49 9.11 -6.58
CA LEU A 42 -15.81 8.57 -6.24
C LEU A 42 -16.24 8.89 -4.80
N ASP A 43 -15.31 9.10 -3.87
CA ASP A 43 -15.65 9.45 -2.49
C ASP A 43 -16.37 10.80 -2.42
N TRP A 44 -15.83 11.83 -3.07
CA TRP A 44 -16.45 13.17 -3.07
C TRP A 44 -17.58 13.31 -4.08
N LEU A 45 -17.57 12.56 -5.20
CA LEU A 45 -18.74 12.48 -6.10
C LEU A 45 -19.95 11.86 -5.38
N PHE A 46 -19.72 10.79 -4.60
CA PHE A 46 -20.74 10.18 -3.76
C PHE A 46 -21.21 11.16 -2.68
N ARG A 47 -20.28 11.74 -1.90
CA ARG A 47 -20.58 12.70 -0.83
C ARG A 47 -21.44 13.87 -1.34
N ASN A 48 -21.12 14.40 -2.51
CA ASN A 48 -21.82 15.55 -3.11
C ASN A 48 -23.17 15.18 -3.77
N GLY A 49 -23.57 13.90 -3.76
CA GLY A 49 -24.85 13.44 -4.31
C GLY A 49 -24.87 13.16 -5.81
N VAL A 50 -23.73 13.25 -6.51
CA VAL A 50 -23.65 12.98 -7.96
C VAL A 50 -24.01 11.53 -8.30
N LEU A 51 -23.77 10.60 -7.36
CA LEU A 51 -24.02 9.17 -7.54
C LEU A 51 -25.31 8.69 -6.85
N ALA A 52 -26.18 9.60 -6.40
CA ALA A 52 -27.33 9.27 -5.54
C ALA A 52 -28.30 8.26 -6.17
N ASP A 53 -28.60 8.41 -7.46
CA ASP A 53 -29.53 7.54 -8.18
C ASP A 53 -28.93 6.15 -8.47
N LEU A 54 -27.59 6.07 -8.52
CA LEU A 54 -26.87 4.83 -8.84
C LEU A 54 -26.51 4.03 -7.58
N ILE A 55 -26.34 4.71 -6.45
CA ILE A 55 -25.88 4.13 -5.18
C ILE A 55 -26.78 4.66 -4.06
N PRO A 56 -28.01 4.12 -3.93
CA PRO A 56 -28.91 4.54 -2.88
C PRO A 56 -28.39 4.08 -1.51
N VAL A 57 -28.34 4.98 -0.54
CA VAL A 57 -27.92 4.70 0.84
C VAL A 57 -28.89 5.30 1.85
N GLN A 58 -28.85 4.76 3.07
CA GLN A 58 -29.52 5.36 4.22
C GLN A 58 -28.53 6.23 4.99
N PHE A 59 -29.02 7.36 5.50
CA PHE A 59 -28.27 8.24 6.39
C PHE A 59 -28.62 7.97 7.86
N PRO A 60 -27.66 8.15 8.79
CA PRO A 60 -26.29 8.60 8.55
C PRO A 60 -25.41 7.50 7.91
N HIS A 61 -24.46 7.90 7.07
CA HIS A 61 -23.65 7.00 6.25
C HIS A 61 -22.15 7.26 6.41
N ILE A 62 -21.33 6.22 6.43
CA ILE A 62 -19.86 6.32 6.43
C ILE A 62 -19.36 6.21 4.98
N ILE A 63 -18.49 7.10 4.55
CA ILE A 63 -17.90 7.08 3.20
C ILE A 63 -16.56 6.33 3.16
N GLY A 64 -16.04 6.03 1.95
CA GLY A 64 -14.75 5.35 1.75
C GLY A 64 -14.86 4.09 0.90
N TRP A 65 -13.96 3.95 -0.08
CA TRP A 65 -14.05 2.93 -1.13
C TRP A 65 -12.92 1.91 -1.15
N ASP A 66 -11.90 2.03 -0.31
CA ASP A 66 -10.75 1.12 -0.29
C ASP A 66 -10.23 0.96 1.13
N PHE A 67 -9.86 -0.25 1.54
CA PHE A 67 -9.06 -0.41 2.74
C PHE A 67 -8.06 -1.56 2.67
N SER A 68 -7.10 -1.49 3.57
CA SER A 68 -6.31 -2.62 4.05
C SER A 68 -6.37 -2.65 5.58
N GLY A 69 -6.39 -3.86 6.14
CA GLY A 69 -6.66 -4.04 7.55
C GLY A 69 -6.42 -5.46 8.03
N VAL A 70 -6.86 -5.71 9.26
CA VAL A 70 -6.70 -7.00 9.92
C VAL A 70 -8.06 -7.50 10.35
N VAL A 71 -8.35 -8.78 10.14
CA VAL A 71 -9.58 -9.40 10.60
C VAL A 71 -9.64 -9.32 12.13
N ASP A 72 -10.70 -8.72 12.65
CA ASP A 72 -10.96 -8.51 14.07
C ASP A 72 -11.96 -9.54 14.62
N SER A 73 -13.03 -9.82 13.87
CA SER A 73 -14.00 -10.89 14.16
C SER A 73 -14.66 -11.41 12.88
N VAL A 74 -15.20 -12.62 12.96
CA VAL A 74 -15.82 -13.34 11.84
C VAL A 74 -17.19 -13.86 12.25
N GLY A 75 -18.12 -13.88 11.30
CA GLY A 75 -19.41 -14.54 11.43
C GLY A 75 -19.29 -16.06 11.49
N GLU A 76 -20.31 -16.72 12.01
CA GLU A 76 -20.33 -18.18 12.21
C GLU A 76 -20.24 -18.99 10.91
N SER A 77 -20.61 -18.40 9.77
CA SER A 77 -20.58 -19.04 8.44
C SER A 77 -19.35 -18.65 7.61
N VAL A 78 -18.45 -17.81 8.14
CA VAL A 78 -17.19 -17.42 7.48
C VAL A 78 -16.20 -18.59 7.56
N THR A 79 -15.57 -18.91 6.43
CA THR A 79 -14.69 -20.09 6.31
C THR A 79 -13.31 -19.78 5.73
N ASP A 80 -13.19 -18.73 4.92
CA ASP A 80 -11.95 -18.31 4.24
C ASP A 80 -11.06 -17.42 5.12
N PHE A 81 -11.60 -16.85 6.20
CA PHE A 81 -10.89 -15.88 7.04
C PHE A 81 -10.92 -16.24 8.52
N LYS A 82 -9.85 -15.87 9.23
CA LYS A 82 -9.76 -15.92 10.70
C LYS A 82 -9.19 -14.63 11.27
N VAL A 83 -9.47 -14.42 12.56
CA VAL A 83 -8.93 -13.29 13.33
C VAL A 83 -7.41 -13.21 13.19
N GLY A 84 -6.90 -12.01 12.90
CA GLY A 84 -5.47 -11.75 12.68
C GLY A 84 -5.02 -11.81 11.22
N ASP A 85 -5.85 -12.30 10.29
CA ASP A 85 -5.50 -12.29 8.88
C ASP A 85 -5.38 -10.86 8.33
N LYS A 86 -4.37 -10.62 7.50
CA LYS A 86 -4.20 -9.35 6.79
C LYS A 86 -5.01 -9.36 5.51
N VAL A 87 -5.82 -8.34 5.32
CA VAL A 87 -6.83 -8.29 4.26
C VAL A 87 -6.89 -6.90 3.63
N TYR A 88 -7.43 -6.83 2.42
CA TYR A 88 -7.67 -5.58 1.71
C TYR A 88 -8.83 -5.75 0.73
N CYS A 89 -9.56 -4.67 0.44
CA CYS A 89 -10.82 -4.75 -0.27
C CYS A 89 -11.28 -3.37 -0.78
N ARG A 90 -12.03 -3.40 -1.89
CA ARG A 90 -12.99 -2.35 -2.27
C ARG A 90 -14.35 -2.81 -1.71
N PRO A 91 -14.85 -2.27 -0.58
CA PRO A 91 -16.08 -2.76 0.04
C PRO A 91 -17.33 -2.41 -0.79
N GLU A 92 -18.43 -3.04 -0.43
CA GLU A 92 -19.75 -2.64 -0.92
C GLU A 92 -20.19 -1.36 -0.22
N VAL A 93 -20.12 -0.24 -0.95
CA VAL A 93 -20.32 1.09 -0.37
C VAL A 93 -21.76 1.37 0.09
N THR A 94 -22.74 0.54 -0.27
CA THR A 94 -24.11 0.63 0.28
C THR A 94 -24.18 0.20 1.75
N ARG A 95 -23.18 -0.56 2.24
CA ARG A 95 -23.10 -1.11 3.61
C ARG A 95 -22.11 -0.36 4.51
N ASN A 96 -22.04 0.97 4.38
CA ASN A 96 -21.01 1.85 4.96
C ASN A 96 -19.61 1.61 4.37
N GLY A 97 -18.85 2.69 4.26
CA GLY A 97 -17.53 2.73 3.65
C GLY A 97 -16.37 2.58 4.62
N SER A 98 -15.16 2.68 4.06
CA SER A 98 -13.89 2.37 4.71
C SER A 98 -13.21 3.50 5.48
N HIS A 99 -13.73 4.73 5.46
CA HIS A 99 -13.19 5.81 6.27
C HIS A 99 -13.66 5.68 7.72
N ALA A 100 -13.30 4.58 8.36
CA ALA A 100 -13.64 4.22 9.72
C ALA A 100 -12.56 3.30 10.32
N GLU A 101 -12.46 3.26 11.65
CA GLU A 101 -11.51 2.37 12.36
C GLU A 101 -11.84 0.89 12.19
N TYR A 102 -13.12 0.54 11.97
CA TYR A 102 -13.56 -0.82 11.67
C TYR A 102 -14.62 -0.79 10.56
N ILE A 103 -14.67 -1.88 9.78
CA ILE A 103 -15.64 -2.07 8.70
C ILE A 103 -16.15 -3.51 8.69
N LEU A 104 -17.44 -3.70 8.41
CA LEU A 104 -18.05 -5.01 8.16
C LEU A 104 -18.07 -5.27 6.65
N VAL A 105 -17.53 -6.40 6.23
CA VAL A 105 -17.41 -6.76 4.82
C VAL A 105 -17.87 -8.21 4.61
N PRO A 106 -18.71 -8.49 3.60
CA PRO A 106 -18.98 -9.86 3.16
C PRO A 106 -17.69 -10.63 2.83
N GLU A 107 -17.62 -11.89 3.23
CA GLU A 107 -16.46 -12.77 2.96
C GLU A 107 -16.10 -12.87 1.45
N ASP A 108 -17.09 -12.81 0.57
CA ASP A 108 -16.94 -12.89 -0.89
C ASP A 108 -16.41 -11.59 -1.53
N HIS A 109 -16.36 -10.49 -0.78
CA HIS A 109 -15.76 -9.22 -1.22
C HIS A 109 -14.30 -9.07 -0.77
N LEU A 110 -13.89 -9.79 0.27
CA LEU A 110 -12.62 -9.61 0.97
C LEU A 110 -11.51 -10.48 0.36
N ALA A 111 -10.30 -9.94 0.24
CA ALA A 111 -9.13 -10.70 -0.22
C ALA A 111 -7.99 -10.64 0.79
N HIS A 112 -7.15 -11.68 0.83
CA HIS A 112 -5.90 -11.65 1.59
C HIS A 112 -4.94 -10.62 0.99
N MET A 113 -4.39 -9.78 1.86
CA MET A 113 -3.42 -8.76 1.50
C MET A 113 -2.13 -9.40 0.97
N PRO A 114 -1.48 -8.81 -0.06
CA PRO A 114 -0.16 -9.25 -0.50
C PRO A 114 0.85 -9.16 0.66
N LYS A 115 1.72 -10.15 0.77
CA LYS A 115 2.69 -10.28 1.88
C LYS A 115 3.86 -9.32 1.74
N THR A 116 4.16 -8.85 0.52
CA THR A 116 5.37 -8.07 0.21
C THR A 116 5.22 -6.56 0.38
N ILE A 117 4.00 -6.05 0.57
CA ILE A 117 3.74 -4.60 0.61
C ILE A 117 3.16 -4.14 1.95
N SER A 118 3.24 -2.82 2.20
CA SER A 118 2.69 -2.22 3.41
C SER A 118 1.16 -2.12 3.35
N PHE A 119 0.52 -1.85 4.49
CA PHE A 119 -0.92 -1.56 4.52
C PHE A 119 -1.27 -0.32 3.69
N SER A 120 -0.46 0.75 3.76
CA SER A 120 -0.65 1.94 2.94
C SER A 120 -0.64 1.61 1.44
N ASP A 121 0.36 0.83 1.02
CA ASP A 121 0.46 0.36 -0.37
C ASP A 121 -0.76 -0.50 -0.72
N ALA A 122 -1.14 -1.47 0.11
CA ALA A 122 -2.29 -2.33 -0.15
C ALA A 122 -3.61 -1.56 -0.23
N ALA A 123 -3.83 -0.52 0.59
CA ALA A 123 -5.02 0.31 0.54
C ALA A 123 -5.12 1.14 -0.76
N SER A 124 -4.02 1.33 -1.49
CA SER A 124 -4.03 2.04 -2.77
C SER A 124 -4.49 1.20 -3.96
N VAL A 125 -4.55 -0.12 -3.80
CA VAL A 125 -4.75 -1.09 -4.88
C VAL A 125 -6.22 -1.34 -5.27
N PRO A 126 -7.19 -1.52 -4.36
CA PRO A 126 -8.40 -2.29 -4.69
C PRO A 126 -9.23 -1.69 -5.82
N ILE A 127 -9.70 -0.46 -5.69
CA ILE A 127 -10.53 0.16 -6.73
C ILE A 127 -9.77 0.36 -8.05
N ALA A 128 -8.51 0.79 -7.98
CA ALA A 128 -7.70 1.09 -9.16
C ALA A 128 -7.42 -0.18 -9.97
N SER A 129 -7.11 -1.27 -9.29
CA SER A 129 -6.84 -2.56 -9.93
C SER A 129 -8.09 -3.25 -10.45
N ILE A 130 -9.20 -3.25 -9.72
CA ILE A 130 -10.48 -3.78 -10.21
C ILE A 130 -10.93 -3.02 -11.46
N THR A 131 -10.81 -1.69 -11.43
CA THR A 131 -11.13 -0.83 -12.57
C THR A 131 -10.24 -1.13 -13.76
N ALA A 132 -8.92 -1.18 -13.57
CA ALA A 132 -7.96 -1.47 -14.64
C ALA A 132 -8.19 -2.86 -15.25
N TRP A 133 -8.37 -3.88 -14.41
CA TRP A 133 -8.60 -5.25 -14.84
C TRP A 133 -9.87 -5.36 -15.68
N ARG A 134 -11.00 -4.87 -15.16
CA ARG A 134 -12.29 -4.92 -15.86
C ARG A 134 -12.26 -4.11 -17.16
N ALA A 135 -11.64 -2.93 -17.12
CA ALA A 135 -11.54 -2.08 -18.29
C ALA A 135 -10.73 -2.75 -19.41
N LEU A 136 -9.58 -3.33 -19.10
CA LEU A 136 -8.69 -3.90 -20.11
C LEU A 136 -9.14 -5.29 -20.57
N TYR A 137 -9.46 -6.18 -19.65
CA TYR A 137 -9.68 -7.59 -19.99
C TYR A 137 -11.12 -7.93 -20.30
N ASP A 138 -12.08 -7.29 -19.65
CA ASP A 138 -13.47 -7.73 -19.72
C ASP A 138 -14.31 -6.88 -20.65
N LEU A 139 -14.11 -5.56 -20.63
CA LEU A 139 -14.76 -4.64 -21.56
C LEU A 139 -13.88 -4.32 -22.76
N GLY A 140 -12.57 -4.21 -22.55
CA GLY A 140 -11.58 -3.96 -23.60
C GLY A 140 -11.18 -5.22 -24.36
N GLU A 141 -11.43 -6.40 -23.80
CA GLU A 141 -11.05 -7.70 -24.38
C GLU A 141 -9.60 -7.76 -24.89
N LEU A 142 -8.69 -7.06 -24.20
CA LEU A 142 -7.31 -6.85 -24.64
C LEU A 142 -6.58 -8.18 -24.87
N ARG A 143 -5.90 -8.28 -26.00
CA ARG A 143 -5.11 -9.45 -26.43
C ARG A 143 -3.64 -9.11 -26.53
N GLU A 144 -2.82 -10.16 -26.56
CA GLU A 144 -1.40 -10.02 -26.87
C GLU A 144 -1.22 -9.41 -28.27
N GLY A 145 -0.32 -8.43 -28.40
CA GLY A 145 -0.08 -7.70 -29.65
C GLY A 145 -1.02 -6.52 -29.92
N ASP A 146 -2.12 -6.37 -29.17
CA ASP A 146 -3.04 -5.24 -29.33
C ASP A 146 -2.35 -3.90 -29.01
N LYS A 147 -2.77 -2.83 -29.68
CA LYS A 147 -2.37 -1.45 -29.35
C LYS A 147 -3.40 -0.83 -28.42
N VAL A 148 -2.96 -0.43 -27.22
CA VAL A 148 -3.83 0.21 -26.23
C VAL A 148 -3.37 1.62 -25.89
N LEU A 149 -4.29 2.57 -25.92
CA LEU A 149 -4.08 3.92 -25.38
C LEU A 149 -4.70 4.02 -23.99
N ILE A 150 -3.89 4.43 -23.02
CA ILE A 150 -4.29 4.65 -21.63
C ILE A 150 -4.14 6.13 -21.32
N HIS A 151 -5.25 6.83 -21.13
CA HIS A 151 -5.20 8.22 -20.71
C HIS A 151 -4.78 8.37 -19.24
N ALA A 152 -4.19 9.53 -18.91
CA ALA A 152 -3.71 9.86 -17.56
C ALA A 152 -2.81 8.77 -16.93
N GLY A 153 -1.80 8.32 -17.68
CA GLY A 153 -0.94 7.18 -17.33
C GLY A 153 -0.20 7.30 -16.00
N ALA A 154 -0.02 8.52 -15.48
CA ALA A 154 0.61 8.76 -14.17
C ALA A 154 -0.38 8.82 -12.99
N GLY A 155 -1.69 8.69 -13.24
CA GLY A 155 -2.71 8.58 -12.20
C GLY A 155 -2.77 7.18 -11.58
N SER A 156 -3.46 7.03 -10.45
CA SER A 156 -3.59 5.74 -9.74
C SER A 156 -4.11 4.60 -10.63
N LEU A 157 -5.13 4.88 -11.44
CA LEU A 157 -5.67 3.93 -12.42
C LEU A 157 -4.68 3.65 -13.56
N GLY A 158 -4.09 4.70 -14.15
CA GLY A 158 -3.11 4.57 -15.22
C GLY A 158 -1.90 3.70 -14.82
N ILE A 159 -1.42 3.87 -13.58
CA ILE A 159 -0.32 3.08 -13.04
C ILE A 159 -0.61 1.59 -13.06
N MET A 160 -1.83 1.18 -12.66
CA MET A 160 -2.23 -0.23 -12.70
C MET A 160 -2.49 -0.71 -14.13
N ALA A 161 -3.20 0.09 -14.93
CA ALA A 161 -3.58 -0.27 -16.28
C ALA A 161 -2.38 -0.49 -17.21
N ILE A 162 -1.36 0.37 -17.13
CA ILE A 162 -0.14 0.23 -17.94
C ILE A 162 0.55 -1.11 -17.66
N GLN A 163 0.73 -1.44 -16.39
CA GLN A 163 1.42 -2.67 -15.99
C GLN A 163 0.62 -3.92 -16.38
N LEU A 164 -0.71 -3.90 -16.20
CA LEU A 164 -1.57 -5.01 -16.60
C LEU A 164 -1.58 -5.19 -18.13
N ALA A 165 -1.73 -4.10 -18.89
CA ALA A 165 -1.66 -4.15 -20.35
C ALA A 165 -0.30 -4.68 -20.83
N LYS A 166 0.80 -4.27 -20.19
CA LYS A 166 2.14 -4.75 -20.54
C LYS A 166 2.31 -6.24 -20.22
N LEU A 167 1.80 -6.71 -19.08
CA LEU A 167 1.78 -8.14 -18.73
C LEU A 167 0.95 -8.98 -19.69
N LYS A 168 -0.07 -8.39 -20.32
CA LYS A 168 -0.89 -9.04 -21.36
C LYS A 168 -0.16 -9.12 -22.72
N GLY A 169 1.01 -8.50 -22.86
CA GLY A 169 1.77 -8.46 -24.11
C GLY A 169 1.26 -7.42 -25.11
N ALA A 170 0.49 -6.42 -24.66
CA ALA A 170 0.04 -5.32 -25.52
C ALA A 170 1.16 -4.30 -25.78
N HIS A 171 1.02 -3.55 -26.88
CA HIS A 171 1.80 -2.33 -27.13
C HIS A 171 1.11 -1.15 -26.43
N VAL A 172 1.75 -0.63 -25.38
CA VAL A 172 1.13 0.31 -24.46
C VAL A 172 1.50 1.74 -24.80
N ILE A 173 0.50 2.55 -25.15
CA ILE A 173 0.61 3.98 -25.35
C ILE A 173 -0.09 4.67 -24.17
N ALA A 174 0.55 5.68 -23.59
CA ALA A 174 -0.04 6.43 -22.47
C ALA A 174 0.03 7.94 -22.69
N THR A 175 -0.94 8.69 -22.17
CA THR A 175 -0.82 10.16 -22.09
C THR A 175 -0.40 10.59 -20.69
N ALA A 176 0.60 11.47 -20.61
CA ALA A 176 1.07 12.08 -19.37
C ALA A 176 1.88 13.34 -19.69
N SER A 177 2.00 14.26 -18.74
CA SER A 177 2.84 15.44 -18.93
C SER A 177 4.32 15.06 -19.07
N ALA A 178 5.08 15.83 -19.85
CA ALA A 178 6.46 15.51 -20.23
C ALA A 178 7.35 15.11 -19.04
N GLU A 179 7.24 15.81 -17.92
CA GLU A 179 8.01 15.56 -16.70
C GLU A 179 7.75 14.17 -16.08
N LYS A 180 6.60 13.54 -16.40
CA LYS A 180 6.20 12.22 -15.90
C LYS A 180 6.55 11.09 -16.86
N HIS A 181 7.04 11.39 -18.06
CA HIS A 181 7.34 10.35 -19.08
C HIS A 181 8.31 9.28 -18.58
N PRO A 182 9.44 9.61 -17.90
CA PRO A 182 10.34 8.58 -17.39
C PRO A 182 9.65 7.62 -16.41
N PHE A 183 8.81 8.17 -15.53
CA PHE A 183 8.02 7.38 -14.58
C PHE A 183 7.03 6.46 -15.30
N VAL A 184 6.25 6.99 -16.24
CA VAL A 184 5.25 6.23 -17.01
C VAL A 184 5.91 5.13 -17.86
N LYS A 185 7.07 5.40 -18.48
CA LYS A 185 7.86 4.38 -19.19
C LYS A 185 8.37 3.29 -18.24
N SER A 186 8.78 3.65 -17.03
CA SER A 186 9.23 2.67 -16.02
C SER A 186 8.12 1.72 -15.54
N LEU A 187 6.86 1.99 -15.87
CA LEU A 187 5.72 1.11 -15.61
C LEU A 187 5.44 0.15 -16.77
N GLY A 188 6.07 0.33 -17.93
CA GLY A 188 5.90 -0.53 -19.10
C GLY A 188 5.24 0.14 -20.31
N ALA A 189 4.98 1.45 -20.27
CA ALA A 189 4.52 2.16 -21.46
C ALA A 189 5.61 2.19 -22.54
N ASP A 190 5.27 1.75 -23.75
CA ASP A 190 6.14 1.75 -24.92
C ASP A 190 6.26 3.16 -25.51
N VAL A 191 5.13 3.88 -25.55
CA VAL A 191 5.03 5.27 -26.02
C VAL A 191 4.35 6.13 -24.97
N VAL A 192 4.88 7.32 -24.72
CA VAL A 192 4.23 8.31 -23.85
C VAL A 192 4.07 9.62 -24.62
N ILE A 193 2.84 10.12 -24.68
CA ILE A 193 2.48 11.35 -25.37
C ILE A 193 2.27 12.46 -24.34
N ASP A 194 2.96 13.58 -24.53
CA ASP A 194 2.66 14.80 -23.79
C ASP A 194 1.38 15.45 -24.34
N TYR A 195 0.29 15.26 -23.60
CA TYR A 195 -1.03 15.75 -23.95
C TYR A 195 -1.12 17.28 -24.04
N ARG A 196 -0.15 18.01 -23.49
CA ARG A 196 -0.12 19.48 -23.52
C ARG A 196 0.41 20.04 -24.84
N THR A 197 1.23 19.27 -25.53
CA THR A 197 1.98 19.73 -26.71
C THR A 197 1.65 18.93 -27.96
N THR A 198 1.09 17.73 -27.80
CA THR A 198 0.74 16.83 -28.92
C THR A 198 -0.73 16.43 -28.83
N ALA A 199 -1.47 16.70 -29.90
CA ALA A 199 -2.81 16.14 -30.09
C ALA A 199 -2.69 14.65 -30.40
N PHE A 200 -2.98 13.79 -29.42
CA PHE A 200 -2.76 12.35 -29.53
C PHE A 200 -3.50 11.73 -30.72
N GLU A 201 -4.68 12.24 -31.05
CA GLU A 201 -5.52 11.82 -32.16
C GLU A 201 -5.06 12.33 -33.53
N GLU A 202 -4.00 13.13 -33.61
CA GLU A 202 -3.35 13.42 -34.89
C GLU A 202 -2.23 12.42 -35.20
N VAL A 203 -1.66 11.81 -34.17
CA VAL A 203 -0.48 10.93 -34.26
C VAL A 203 -0.80 9.45 -34.02
N LEU A 204 -2.00 9.13 -33.52
CA LEU A 204 -2.45 7.76 -33.24
C LEU A 204 -3.56 7.32 -34.20
N ARG A 205 -3.41 6.11 -34.73
CA ARG A 205 -4.36 5.42 -35.60
C ARG A 205 -4.35 3.93 -35.30
N ASP A 206 -5.42 3.26 -35.73
CA ASP A 206 -5.57 1.81 -35.70
C ASP A 206 -5.38 1.17 -34.32
N LEU A 207 -5.89 1.82 -33.27
CA LEU A 207 -5.86 1.29 -31.92
C LEU A 207 -6.94 0.21 -31.72
N ASP A 208 -6.60 -0.81 -30.92
CA ASP A 208 -7.51 -1.89 -30.51
C ASP A 208 -8.39 -1.44 -29.35
N VAL A 209 -7.77 -0.78 -28.36
CA VAL A 209 -8.43 -0.38 -27.12
C VAL A 209 -8.02 1.04 -26.74
N VAL A 210 -8.98 1.85 -26.33
CA VAL A 210 -8.74 3.10 -25.59
C VAL A 210 -9.37 2.97 -24.21
N LEU A 211 -8.55 3.12 -23.17
CA LEU A 211 -9.00 3.32 -21.81
C LEU A 211 -9.08 4.82 -21.52
N ASP A 212 -10.31 5.34 -21.54
CA ASP A 212 -10.60 6.73 -21.21
C ASP A 212 -10.85 6.90 -19.70
N THR A 213 -9.90 7.57 -19.05
CA THR A 213 -9.94 7.90 -17.63
C THR A 213 -10.15 9.41 -17.39
N VAL A 214 -10.43 10.18 -18.45
CA VAL A 214 -10.46 11.66 -18.41
C VAL A 214 -11.85 12.20 -18.73
N GLY A 215 -12.54 11.63 -19.72
CA GLY A 215 -13.84 12.12 -20.17
C GLY A 215 -13.76 13.37 -21.07
N GLY A 216 -14.92 13.98 -21.32
CA GLY A 216 -15.10 15.20 -22.10
C GLY A 216 -14.48 15.11 -23.50
N GLU A 217 -13.79 16.17 -23.91
CA GLU A 217 -13.13 16.24 -25.22
C GLU A 217 -12.08 15.15 -25.43
N THR A 218 -11.45 14.65 -24.35
CA THR A 218 -10.48 13.53 -24.48
C THR A 218 -11.20 12.27 -24.94
N GLN A 219 -12.37 11.97 -24.37
CA GLN A 219 -13.20 10.85 -24.82
C GLN A 219 -13.67 11.08 -26.26
N ALA A 220 -14.17 12.28 -26.58
CA ALA A 220 -14.69 12.59 -27.90
C ALA A 220 -13.62 12.41 -29.01
N ARG A 221 -12.39 12.87 -28.76
CA ARG A 221 -11.23 12.74 -29.67
C ARG A 221 -10.69 11.31 -29.75
N SER A 222 -10.92 10.48 -28.74
CA SER A 222 -10.44 9.10 -28.71
C SER A 222 -11.07 8.21 -29.78
N TRP A 223 -12.31 8.48 -30.18
CA TRP A 223 -13.04 7.64 -31.13
C TRP A 223 -12.33 7.47 -32.48
N GLN A 224 -11.77 8.54 -33.04
CA GLN A 224 -11.09 8.47 -34.34
C GLN A 224 -9.73 7.76 -34.32
N THR A 225 -9.21 7.44 -33.14
CA THR A 225 -7.94 6.71 -33.01
C THR A 225 -8.13 5.19 -33.14
N LEU A 226 -9.37 4.71 -32.95
CA LEU A 226 -9.70 3.29 -32.93
C LEU A 226 -9.91 2.74 -34.35
N LYS A 227 -9.48 1.50 -34.57
CA LYS A 227 -9.82 0.76 -35.79
C LYS A 227 -11.27 0.27 -35.78
N GLN A 228 -11.74 -0.24 -36.91
CA GLN A 228 -13.01 -0.97 -36.97
C GLN A 228 -12.96 -2.21 -36.05
N GLY A 229 -13.95 -2.34 -35.17
CA GLY A 229 -14.00 -3.36 -34.12
C GLY A 229 -13.21 -3.00 -32.85
N GLY A 230 -12.54 -1.85 -32.83
CA GLY A 230 -11.86 -1.32 -31.64
C GLY A 230 -12.84 -0.94 -30.53
N ARG A 231 -12.33 -0.84 -29.30
CA ARG A 231 -13.13 -0.62 -28.08
C ARG A 231 -12.69 0.64 -27.36
N LEU A 232 -13.64 1.56 -27.11
CA LEU A 232 -13.46 2.65 -26.16
C LEU A 232 -14.11 2.26 -24.84
N VAL A 233 -13.32 2.17 -23.78
CA VAL A 233 -13.80 1.89 -22.42
C VAL A 233 -13.64 3.14 -21.57
N ALA A 234 -14.75 3.78 -21.24
CA ALA A 234 -14.81 4.97 -20.42
C ALA A 234 -15.03 4.63 -18.94
N VAL A 235 -14.31 5.33 -18.06
CA VAL A 235 -14.41 5.17 -16.60
C VAL A 235 -14.91 6.44 -15.92
N ASN A 236 -14.59 7.62 -16.47
CA ASN A 236 -14.93 8.89 -15.82
C ASN A 236 -16.40 9.29 -16.03
N GLU A 237 -16.93 9.09 -17.23
CA GLU A 237 -18.30 9.46 -17.58
C GLU A 237 -18.90 8.52 -18.63
N PRO A 238 -20.23 8.39 -18.71
CA PRO A 238 -20.90 7.57 -19.72
C PRO A 238 -20.54 7.95 -21.15
N ILE A 239 -20.62 6.96 -22.04
CA ILE A 239 -20.42 7.17 -23.47
C ILE A 239 -21.46 8.15 -24.03
N ASN A 240 -20.99 9.19 -24.72
CA ASN A 240 -21.86 10.07 -25.48
C ASN A 240 -22.44 9.32 -26.71
N ALA A 241 -23.75 9.09 -26.72
CA ALA A 241 -24.42 8.32 -27.76
C ALA A 241 -24.32 8.95 -29.15
N SER A 242 -24.45 10.28 -29.26
CA SER A 242 -24.32 10.99 -30.54
C SER A 242 -22.92 10.85 -31.11
N LYS A 243 -21.89 10.96 -30.25
CA LYS A 243 -20.49 10.78 -30.67
C LYS A 243 -20.21 9.35 -31.08
N ALA A 244 -20.71 8.37 -30.34
CA ALA A 244 -20.58 6.95 -30.69
C ALA A 244 -21.22 6.63 -32.07
N ALA A 245 -22.34 7.28 -32.40
CA ALA A 245 -23.03 7.09 -33.68
C ALA A 245 -22.22 7.54 -34.91
N GLU A 246 -21.26 8.46 -34.74
CA GLU A 246 -20.31 8.85 -35.80
C GLU A 246 -19.33 7.72 -36.16
N TYR A 247 -19.15 6.74 -35.26
CA TYR A 247 -18.20 5.62 -35.40
C TYR A 247 -18.92 4.27 -35.23
N PRO A 248 -19.86 3.91 -36.13
CA PRO A 248 -20.77 2.76 -35.94
C PRO A 248 -20.08 1.39 -35.88
N LYS A 249 -18.78 1.32 -36.24
CA LYS A 249 -17.97 0.10 -36.18
C LYS A 249 -17.05 0.05 -34.96
N VAL A 250 -17.08 1.05 -34.08
CA VAL A 250 -16.32 1.10 -32.84
C VAL A 250 -17.26 0.81 -31.68
N ILE A 251 -16.77 0.11 -30.67
CA ILE A 251 -17.55 -0.34 -29.53
C ILE A 251 -17.30 0.58 -28.34
N GLY A 252 -18.29 1.37 -27.94
CA GLY A 252 -18.25 2.15 -26.69
C GLY A 252 -18.78 1.36 -25.50
N ARG A 253 -18.07 1.43 -24.37
CA ARG A 253 -18.50 0.85 -23.08
C ARG A 253 -18.22 1.84 -21.95
N PHE A 254 -19.17 1.96 -21.03
CA PHE A 254 -18.95 2.65 -19.76
C PHE A 254 -18.81 1.61 -18.65
N LEU A 255 -17.74 1.71 -17.86
CA LEU A 255 -17.44 0.75 -16.83
C LEU A 255 -18.16 1.10 -15.52
N SER A 256 -18.88 0.10 -14.99
CA SER A 256 -19.30 0.08 -13.59
C SER A 256 -18.61 -1.07 -12.87
N ILE A 257 -18.14 -0.83 -11.65
CA ILE A 257 -17.41 -1.82 -10.84
C ILE A 257 -18.17 -2.21 -9.58
N LYS A 258 -17.97 -3.46 -9.18
CA LYS A 258 -18.43 -4.04 -7.91
C LYS A 258 -17.22 -4.57 -7.14
N PRO A 259 -17.35 -4.87 -5.83
CA PRO A 259 -16.31 -5.62 -5.12
C PRO A 259 -16.00 -6.93 -5.87
N ASN A 260 -14.74 -7.35 -5.89
CA ASN A 260 -14.34 -8.55 -6.60
C ASN A 260 -13.10 -9.19 -5.95
N LYS A 261 -13.32 -10.23 -5.16
CA LYS A 261 -12.26 -10.97 -4.45
C LYS A 261 -11.30 -11.66 -5.40
N GLU A 262 -11.77 -12.18 -6.52
CA GLU A 262 -10.95 -12.95 -7.46
C GLU A 262 -9.88 -12.07 -8.11
N ILE A 263 -10.28 -10.87 -8.58
CA ILE A 263 -9.34 -9.89 -9.15
C ILE A 263 -8.33 -9.48 -8.09
N LEU A 264 -8.76 -9.14 -6.87
CA LEU A 264 -7.83 -8.78 -5.80
C LEU A 264 -6.89 -9.94 -5.46
N THR A 265 -7.37 -11.18 -5.43
CA THR A 265 -6.51 -12.34 -5.23
C THR A 265 -5.44 -12.47 -6.31
N GLN A 266 -5.78 -12.21 -7.58
CA GLN A 266 -4.78 -12.12 -8.66
C GLN A 266 -3.81 -10.95 -8.45
N MET A 267 -4.28 -9.80 -7.97
CA MET A 267 -3.41 -8.65 -7.69
C MET A 267 -2.43 -8.96 -6.57
N SER A 268 -2.85 -9.61 -5.49
CA SER A 268 -1.96 -10.08 -4.43
C SER A 268 -0.84 -10.93 -4.97
N ARG A 269 -1.17 -11.90 -5.82
CA ARG A 269 -0.17 -12.75 -6.47
C ARG A 269 0.81 -11.94 -7.32
N LEU A 270 0.33 -11.04 -8.18
CA LEU A 270 1.20 -10.24 -9.05
C LEU A 270 2.12 -9.29 -8.27
N LEU A 271 1.63 -8.73 -7.16
CA LEU A 271 2.40 -7.87 -6.26
C LEU A 271 3.45 -8.68 -5.47
N ASP A 272 3.09 -9.87 -4.97
CA ASP A 272 4.02 -10.75 -4.27
C ASP A 272 5.12 -11.29 -5.21
N GLU A 273 4.78 -11.57 -6.48
CA GLU A 273 5.73 -11.96 -7.52
C GLU A 273 6.57 -10.78 -8.05
N GLY A 274 6.29 -9.54 -7.62
CA GLY A 274 7.00 -8.34 -8.09
C GLY A 274 6.75 -8.00 -9.56
N LYS A 275 5.72 -8.56 -10.19
CA LYS A 275 5.35 -8.33 -11.60
C LYS A 275 4.67 -6.98 -11.81
N ILE A 276 4.01 -6.48 -10.79
CA ILE A 276 3.44 -5.13 -10.74
C ILE A 276 3.83 -4.46 -9.42
N ARG A 277 3.75 -3.13 -9.39
CA ARG A 277 3.93 -2.33 -8.18
C ARG A 277 2.85 -1.25 -8.06
N THR A 278 2.60 -0.82 -6.83
CA THR A 278 1.77 0.36 -6.56
C THR A 278 2.62 1.59 -6.23
N VAL A 279 1.99 2.77 -6.29
CA VAL A 279 2.62 4.05 -5.95
C VAL A 279 1.65 4.87 -5.11
N VAL A 280 1.99 5.00 -3.83
CA VAL A 280 1.38 5.97 -2.92
C VAL A 280 2.03 7.32 -3.15
N GLY A 281 1.23 8.31 -3.53
CA GLY A 281 1.72 9.67 -3.76
C GLY A 281 1.70 10.53 -2.51
N TYR A 282 0.67 10.35 -1.68
CA TYR A 282 0.47 11.11 -0.44
C TYR A 282 -0.08 10.21 0.65
N GLU A 283 0.38 10.45 1.88
CA GLU A 283 -0.16 9.81 3.07
C GLU A 283 -0.58 10.88 4.07
N PHE A 284 -1.80 10.77 4.60
CA PHE A 284 -2.34 11.64 5.64
C PHE A 284 -2.77 10.80 6.85
N PRO A 285 -2.62 11.29 8.08
CA PRO A 285 -3.26 10.66 9.23
C PRO A 285 -4.78 10.86 9.16
N PHE A 286 -5.56 9.97 9.79
CA PHE A 286 -7.03 10.00 9.70
C PHE A 286 -7.67 11.31 10.16
N ARG A 287 -7.07 11.97 11.16
CA ARG A 287 -7.52 13.28 11.64
C ARG A 287 -7.44 14.39 10.57
N ASP A 288 -6.58 14.22 9.57
CA ASP A 288 -6.32 15.19 8.50
C ASP A 288 -7.00 14.74 7.18
N ILE A 289 -8.07 13.95 7.28
CA ILE A 289 -8.79 13.41 6.12
C ILE A 289 -9.43 14.52 5.27
N GLN A 290 -9.74 15.68 5.87
CA GLN A 290 -10.34 16.81 5.17
C GLN A 290 -9.35 17.47 4.20
N GLU A 291 -8.09 17.58 4.60
CA GLU A 291 -6.99 18.06 3.78
C GLU A 291 -6.71 17.09 2.62
N ALA A 292 -6.79 15.78 2.89
CA ALA A 292 -6.67 14.76 1.87
C ALA A 292 -7.80 14.84 0.82
N PHE A 293 -9.05 15.08 1.26
CA PHE A 293 -10.16 15.36 0.34
C PHE A 293 -9.92 16.63 -0.49
N ALA A 294 -9.43 17.70 0.13
CA ALA A 294 -9.12 18.94 -0.58
C ALA A 294 -8.09 18.74 -1.70
N LEU A 295 -7.05 17.94 -1.43
CA LEU A 295 -6.05 17.58 -2.43
C LEU A 295 -6.63 16.69 -3.56
N SER A 296 -7.56 15.78 -3.24
CA SER A 296 -8.23 15.00 -4.28
C SER A 296 -9.12 15.86 -5.18
N GLU A 297 -9.87 16.78 -4.57
CA GLU A 297 -10.81 17.67 -5.26
C GLU A 297 -10.11 18.70 -6.15
N SER A 298 -8.87 19.09 -5.83
CA SER A 298 -8.07 19.98 -6.69
C SER A 298 -7.63 19.32 -8.01
N LYS A 299 -7.73 17.98 -8.11
CA LYS A 299 -7.30 17.18 -9.28
C LYS A 299 -5.81 17.34 -9.63
N THR A 300 -4.99 17.81 -8.69
CA THR A 300 -3.53 17.99 -8.89
C THR A 300 -2.70 16.86 -8.30
N ALA A 301 -3.32 15.98 -7.49
CA ALA A 301 -2.65 14.85 -6.87
C ALA A 301 -2.02 13.91 -7.92
N GLN A 302 -0.79 13.48 -7.65
CA GLN A 302 -0.08 12.45 -8.41
C GLN A 302 -0.09 11.14 -7.64
N GLY A 303 -0.45 10.03 -8.28
CA GLY A 303 -0.59 8.73 -7.62
C GLY A 303 -1.80 8.67 -6.68
N LYS A 304 -1.78 7.75 -5.72
CA LYS A 304 -2.87 7.56 -4.75
C LYS A 304 -2.68 8.42 -3.50
N ILE A 305 -3.79 8.93 -2.94
CA ILE A 305 -3.84 9.53 -1.61
C ILE A 305 -4.31 8.47 -0.61
N VAL A 306 -3.48 8.15 0.37
CA VAL A 306 -3.75 7.14 1.40
C VAL A 306 -3.99 7.84 2.74
N ILE A 307 -4.91 7.28 3.53
CA ILE A 307 -5.21 7.71 4.89
C ILE A 307 -4.79 6.61 5.86
N GLN A 308 -3.91 6.94 6.81
CA GLN A 308 -3.56 6.06 7.91
C GLN A 308 -4.62 6.16 9.01
N VAL A 309 -5.38 5.09 9.21
CA VAL A 309 -6.50 5.02 10.17
C VAL A 309 -6.06 4.47 11.51
N GLY A 310 -5.61 3.22 11.50
CA GLY A 310 -5.20 2.49 12.69
C GLY A 310 -3.70 2.20 12.67
N ARG A 311 -3.12 1.99 13.86
CA ARG A 311 -1.76 1.44 13.97
C ARG A 311 -1.83 -0.09 13.95
N TYR A 312 -1.03 -0.70 13.08
CA TYR A 312 -0.69 -2.11 13.17
C TYR A 312 0.73 -2.27 13.72
N THR A 313 0.86 -2.81 14.92
CA THR A 313 2.13 -3.27 15.48
C THR A 313 2.39 -4.69 15.02
N GLY A 314 3.12 -4.85 13.92
CA GLY A 314 3.65 -6.14 13.50
C GLY A 314 4.90 -6.49 14.29
N THR A 315 5.08 -7.76 14.62
CA THR A 315 6.38 -8.28 15.07
C THR A 315 7.17 -8.76 13.86
N ILE A 316 8.34 -8.18 13.60
CA ILE A 316 9.30 -8.73 12.64
C ILE A 316 10.23 -9.66 13.43
N ASN A 317 10.14 -10.97 13.16
CA ASN A 317 11.12 -11.94 13.63
C ASN A 317 12.27 -11.99 12.61
N LEU A 318 13.36 -11.29 12.89
CA LEU A 318 14.61 -11.52 12.15
C LEU A 318 15.30 -12.74 12.76
N ALA A 319 15.02 -13.92 12.21
CA ALA A 319 15.80 -15.12 12.53
C ALA A 319 17.17 -15.00 11.83
N TRP A 320 18.22 -14.70 12.60
CA TRP A 320 19.59 -14.82 12.13
C TRP A 320 20.00 -16.29 12.20
N MET A 321 20.07 -16.96 11.05
CA MET A 321 20.78 -18.24 10.96
C MET A 321 22.28 -17.98 10.97
N CYS A 322 22.92 -18.05 12.13
CA CYS A 322 24.36 -18.32 12.18
C CYS A 322 24.58 -19.70 11.54
N ARG A 323 25.05 -19.73 10.29
CA ARG A 323 25.56 -20.97 9.70
C ARG A 323 26.91 -21.26 10.37
N GLU A 324 26.97 -22.25 11.26
CA GLU A 324 28.25 -22.81 11.67
C GLU A 324 28.90 -23.45 10.44
N ARG A 325 30.09 -22.97 10.05
CA ARG A 325 31.04 -23.81 9.31
C ARG A 325 31.84 -24.57 10.34
N VAL A 326 31.39 -25.77 10.71
CA VAL A 326 32.24 -26.70 11.43
C VAL A 326 33.20 -27.32 10.41
N VAL A 327 34.43 -26.80 10.36
CA VAL A 327 35.53 -27.51 9.69
C VAL A 327 36.13 -28.45 10.74
N LYS A 328 35.70 -29.70 10.75
CA LYS A 328 36.44 -30.79 11.39
C LYS A 328 37.16 -31.59 10.31
N ASP A 329 38.48 -31.64 10.40
CA ASP A 329 39.35 -32.59 9.71
C ASP A 329 39.15 -32.70 8.18
N GLY A 330 39.02 -31.55 7.50
CA GLY A 330 39.22 -31.48 6.05
C GLY A 330 38.12 -32.09 5.17
N LYS A 331 36.97 -32.49 5.70
CA LYS A 331 35.80 -32.88 4.89
C LYS A 331 34.60 -31.97 5.15
N LYS A 332 34.02 -31.45 4.07
CA LYS A 332 32.81 -30.62 4.09
C LYS A 332 31.59 -31.52 4.28
N GLU A 333 30.85 -31.35 5.36
CA GLU A 333 29.47 -31.83 5.46
C GLU A 333 28.55 -30.69 5.91
N GLU A 334 27.41 -30.55 5.23
CA GLU A 334 26.33 -29.65 5.61
C GLU A 334 25.37 -30.41 6.55
N ALA A 335 25.24 -29.96 7.80
CA ALA A 335 24.19 -30.42 8.69
C ALA A 335 22.99 -29.45 8.67
N ALA A 336 21.77 -29.99 8.58
CA ALA A 336 20.53 -29.21 8.63
C ALA A 336 20.28 -28.64 10.04
N ALA A 337 19.78 -27.41 10.11
CA ALA A 337 19.48 -26.72 11.37
C ALA A 337 18.18 -27.25 12.02
N PRO A 338 18.12 -27.38 13.36
CA PRO A 338 16.89 -27.76 14.06
C PRO A 338 15.89 -26.59 14.14
N GLU A 339 14.59 -26.91 14.22
CA GLU A 339 13.52 -25.91 14.39
C GLU A 339 13.55 -25.21 15.77
N PRO A 340 13.22 -23.92 15.85
CA PRO A 340 13.26 -23.17 17.10
C PRO A 340 12.11 -23.53 18.05
N SER A 341 12.43 -23.82 19.31
CA SER A 341 11.46 -23.94 20.41
C SER A 341 11.01 -22.55 20.92
N GLN A 342 9.80 -22.46 21.48
CA GLN A 342 9.15 -21.21 21.92
C GLN A 342 10.02 -20.31 22.82
N PRO A 343 9.97 -18.96 22.66
CA PRO A 343 10.81 -18.05 23.42
C PRO A 343 10.38 -17.91 24.90
N SER A 344 11.35 -17.92 25.81
CA SER A 344 11.17 -17.57 27.23
C SER A 344 11.07 -16.05 27.47
N LYS A 345 10.54 -15.64 28.65
CA LYS A 345 10.25 -14.24 29.05
C LYS A 345 11.41 -13.25 28.77
N PRO A 346 11.12 -12.00 28.33
CA PRO A 346 12.13 -10.96 28.03
C PRO A 346 12.99 -10.61 29.25
N ARG A 347 14.30 -10.43 29.08
CA ARG A 347 15.23 -10.08 30.18
C ARG A 347 15.79 -8.65 30.17
N ALA A 348 15.54 -7.81 29.16
CA ALA A 348 15.93 -6.38 29.23
C ALA A 348 15.19 -5.47 28.23
N LYS A 349 14.83 -4.25 28.68
CA LYS A 349 14.31 -3.12 27.88
C LYS A 349 15.47 -2.15 27.62
N PHE A 350 15.73 -1.78 26.36
CA PHE A 350 16.96 -1.02 26.03
C PHE A 350 16.79 0.42 25.53
N ALA A 351 15.60 0.91 25.16
CA ALA A 351 15.31 2.34 25.06
C ALA A 351 13.82 2.62 24.84
N THR A 352 13.33 3.74 25.37
CA THR A 352 12.05 4.36 25.00
C THR A 352 12.37 5.79 24.57
N TRP A 353 12.01 6.18 23.34
CA TRP A 353 12.12 7.57 22.90
C TRP A 353 10.71 8.14 22.74
N THR A 354 10.47 9.29 23.37
CA THR A 354 9.21 10.04 23.28
C THR A 354 9.55 11.46 22.88
N GLN A 355 8.91 11.96 21.83
CA GLN A 355 8.83 13.39 21.57
C GLN A 355 7.35 13.80 21.65
N GLU A 356 7.04 14.64 22.63
CA GLU A 356 5.82 15.44 22.65
C GLU A 356 6.20 16.87 22.30
N ALA A 357 6.02 17.23 21.03
CA ALA A 357 5.73 18.57 20.55
C ALA A 357 5.30 18.44 19.08
N GLU A 358 4.08 18.90 18.78
CA GLU A 358 3.59 19.18 17.42
C GLU A 358 3.52 17.98 16.44
N GLY A 359 2.64 17.03 16.74
CA GLY A 359 1.82 16.38 15.71
C GLY A 359 2.41 15.24 14.87
N GLN A 360 3.72 14.94 14.93
CA GLN A 360 4.29 13.75 14.28
C GLN A 360 4.59 12.64 15.31
N TRP A 361 4.00 11.46 15.08
CA TRP A 361 4.22 10.29 15.93
C TRP A 361 5.21 9.33 15.26
N THR A 362 6.38 9.15 15.87
CA THR A 362 7.23 7.96 15.63
C THR A 362 7.54 7.35 16.98
N ARG A 363 7.00 6.16 17.24
CA ARG A 363 7.46 5.32 18.36
C ARG A 363 8.18 4.12 17.77
N LEU A 364 9.48 4.04 18.02
CA LEU A 364 10.32 2.91 17.67
C LEU A 364 10.63 2.15 18.96
N ASP A 365 9.91 1.05 19.22
CA ASP A 365 10.23 0.16 20.33
C ASP A 365 11.18 -0.94 19.84
N LEU A 366 12.45 -0.82 20.22
CA LEU A 366 13.43 -1.87 19.97
C LEU A 366 13.45 -2.83 21.18
N ARG A 367 13.02 -4.09 20.99
CA ARG A 367 13.07 -5.12 22.03
C ARG A 367 14.05 -6.22 21.65
N LEU A 368 15.20 -6.26 22.29
CA LEU A 368 16.10 -7.41 22.19
C LEU A 368 15.58 -8.53 23.10
N ASN A 369 15.17 -9.65 22.50
CA ASN A 369 14.84 -10.88 23.23
C ASN A 369 15.99 -11.87 23.07
N CYS A 370 16.57 -12.33 24.18
CA CYS A 370 17.52 -13.43 24.19
C CYS A 370 16.80 -14.71 24.61
N GLY A 371 17.00 -15.81 23.88
CA GLY A 371 16.63 -17.15 24.34
C GLY A 371 17.80 -18.11 24.21
N LEU A 372 18.00 -18.93 25.22
CA LEU A 372 18.96 -20.03 25.19
C LEU A 372 18.29 -21.25 24.57
N CYS A 373 18.84 -21.77 23.48
CA CYS A 373 18.50 -23.11 23.00
C CYS A 373 19.39 -24.09 23.77
N ALA A 374 18.91 -24.59 24.92
CA ALA A 374 19.66 -25.58 25.69
C ALA A 374 19.37 -26.98 25.12
N GLN A 375 20.33 -27.56 24.41
CA GLN A 375 20.35 -29.01 24.19
C GLN A 375 21.01 -29.70 25.39
N GLY A 376 20.28 -30.60 26.04
CA GLY A 376 20.84 -31.61 26.94
C GLY A 376 21.17 -31.12 28.35
N GLY A 377 20.64 -31.83 29.34
CA GLY A 377 20.84 -31.51 30.76
C GLY A 377 22.29 -31.72 31.21
N SER A 378 22.94 -30.63 31.64
CA SER A 378 23.98 -30.65 32.68
C SER A 378 24.10 -29.26 33.30
N THR A 379 24.45 -29.25 34.57
CA THR A 379 24.47 -28.14 35.53
C THR A 379 25.23 -26.89 35.07
N LEU A 380 24.66 -25.74 35.46
CA LEU A 380 25.21 -24.38 35.37
C LEU A 380 26.62 -24.29 35.97
N LEU A 381 27.59 -23.91 35.15
CA LEU A 381 28.73 -23.00 35.41
C LEU A 381 29.68 -23.09 34.20
N ASP A 382 30.07 -21.94 33.66
CA ASP A 382 30.82 -21.74 32.40
C ASP A 382 30.09 -22.08 31.10
N HIS A 383 29.43 -21.08 30.52
CA HIS A 383 28.98 -21.13 29.13
C HIS A 383 29.78 -20.17 28.24
N ASP A 384 30.43 -20.77 27.24
CA ASP A 384 31.03 -20.16 26.06
C ASP A 384 29.95 -19.40 25.26
N PHE A 385 30.04 -18.07 25.22
CA PHE A 385 29.08 -17.16 24.58
C PHE A 385 28.86 -17.42 23.07
N ASN A 386 29.75 -18.20 22.46
CA ASN A 386 29.71 -18.54 21.03
C ASN A 386 28.58 -19.49 20.61
N ARG A 387 27.88 -20.15 21.55
CA ARG A 387 26.81 -21.13 21.24
C ARG A 387 25.39 -20.62 21.37
N THR A 388 25.21 -19.30 21.56
CA THR A 388 23.88 -18.70 21.74
C THR A 388 23.34 -18.20 20.41
N GLN A 389 22.16 -18.64 19.99
CA GLN A 389 21.44 -18.00 18.88
C GLN A 389 20.87 -16.65 19.35
N TRP A 390 21.05 -15.63 18.53
CA TRP A 390 20.57 -14.28 18.80
C TRP A 390 19.46 -13.92 17.84
N TRP A 391 18.40 -13.31 18.35
CA TRP A 391 17.36 -12.70 17.52
C TRP A 391 17.05 -11.30 18.03
N LEU A 392 16.89 -10.36 17.10
CA LEU A 392 16.36 -9.03 17.40
C LEU A 392 14.86 -9.03 17.09
N GLN A 393 14.07 -8.54 18.04
CA GLN A 393 12.64 -8.28 17.83
C GLN A 393 12.43 -6.77 17.69
N PHE A 394 11.81 -6.36 16.58
CA PHE A 394 11.45 -4.96 16.34
C PHE A 394 9.97 -4.78 16.57
N GLU A 395 9.59 -3.78 17.37
CA GLU A 395 8.21 -3.34 17.56
C GLU A 395 8.13 -1.89 17.06
N MET A 396 7.73 -1.69 15.81
CA MET A 396 7.75 -0.36 15.19
C MET A 396 6.34 0.22 15.11
N THR A 397 6.18 1.50 15.46
CA THR A 397 4.95 2.27 15.23
C THR A 397 5.24 3.58 14.51
N GLY A 398 4.69 3.73 13.29
CA GLY A 398 4.63 5.02 12.60
C GLY A 398 5.73 5.32 11.56
N MET A 399 6.39 4.31 10.97
CA MET A 399 7.35 4.53 9.86
C MET A 399 6.98 3.66 8.64
N PRO A 400 6.97 4.20 7.40
CA PRO A 400 6.71 3.39 6.20
C PRO A 400 7.76 2.30 6.00
N PHE A 401 7.32 1.08 5.67
CA PHE A 401 8.17 -0.11 5.49
C PHE A 401 9.27 0.08 4.42
N SER A 402 8.99 0.85 3.37
CA SER A 402 9.95 1.21 2.31
C SER A 402 11.15 2.01 2.81
N MET A 403 10.97 2.78 3.89
CA MET A 403 12.02 3.58 4.53
C MET A 403 12.97 2.69 5.35
N LEU A 404 12.45 1.62 5.96
CA LEU A 404 13.23 0.62 6.70
C LEU A 404 14.13 -0.22 5.78
N VAL A 405 13.61 -0.67 4.63
CA VAL A 405 14.40 -1.46 3.66
C VAL A 405 15.57 -0.65 3.10
N ARG A 406 15.39 0.66 2.86
CA ARG A 406 16.49 1.55 2.46
C ARG A 406 17.49 1.79 3.59
N PHE A 407 17.03 1.93 4.83
CA PHE A 407 17.88 2.07 6.02
C PHE A 407 18.74 0.82 6.29
N MET A 408 18.16 -0.38 6.15
CA MET A 408 18.89 -1.64 6.35
C MET A 408 19.76 -2.04 5.14
N GLY A 409 19.30 -1.77 3.91
CA GLY A 409 20.03 -2.12 2.69
C GLY A 409 21.28 -1.28 2.41
N SER A 410 21.42 -0.12 3.06
CA SER A 410 22.59 0.76 2.95
C SER A 410 23.70 0.44 3.96
N TYR A 411 23.43 -0.40 4.96
CA TYR A 411 24.47 -0.99 5.81
C TYR A 411 25.04 -2.26 5.14
N LYS A 412 25.88 -2.07 4.12
CA LYS A 412 26.81 -3.12 3.67
C LYS A 412 28.01 -3.14 4.62
N TYR A 413 28.22 -4.26 5.31
CA TYR A 413 29.46 -4.49 6.03
C TYR A 413 30.55 -4.92 5.04
N ASP A 414 31.62 -4.13 4.94
CA ASP A 414 32.89 -4.64 4.44
C ASP A 414 33.44 -5.63 5.47
N ARG A 415 33.89 -6.80 5.01
CA ARG A 415 34.52 -7.82 5.85
C ARG A 415 35.69 -7.19 6.61
N TYR A 416 35.55 -7.09 7.93
CA TYR A 416 36.67 -6.85 8.82
C TYR A 416 37.20 -8.20 9.31
N GLU A 417 38.28 -8.67 8.70
CA GLU A 417 39.10 -9.75 9.27
C GLU A 417 40.00 -9.13 10.36
N GLY A 418 39.56 -9.19 11.62
CA GLY A 418 40.38 -8.67 12.71
C GLY A 418 39.75 -8.68 14.11
N SER A 419 40.26 -9.60 14.94
CA SER A 419 40.21 -9.66 16.42
C SER A 419 38.90 -10.06 17.12
N ASN A 420 39.03 -11.14 17.89
CA ASN A 420 38.02 -11.81 18.73
C ASN A 420 37.69 -11.00 20.01
N SER A 421 36.91 -9.92 19.93
CA SER A 421 36.23 -9.41 21.12
C SER A 421 34.85 -8.85 20.81
N ILE A 422 33.87 -9.21 21.65
CA ILE A 422 32.45 -8.79 21.55
C ILE A 422 32.28 -7.26 21.51
N ASP A 423 33.22 -6.49 22.06
CA ASP A 423 33.14 -5.03 22.06
C ASP A 423 33.27 -4.39 20.67
N SER A 424 33.94 -5.04 19.71
CA SER A 424 34.03 -4.54 18.33
C SER A 424 32.73 -4.70 17.54
N HIS A 425 31.92 -5.70 17.88
CA HIS A 425 30.61 -5.94 17.25
C HIS A 425 29.48 -5.11 17.86
N LEU A 426 29.61 -4.69 19.13
CA LEU A 426 28.67 -3.80 19.81
C LEU A 426 29.04 -2.32 19.73
N GLY A 427 30.25 -1.97 19.29
CA GLY A 427 30.72 -0.58 19.11
C GLY A 427 29.75 0.32 18.33
N PRO A 428 29.17 -0.13 17.21
CA PRO A 428 28.19 0.66 16.44
C PRO A 428 26.84 0.86 17.16
N LEU A 429 26.39 -0.16 17.91
CA LEU A 429 25.17 -0.08 18.73
C LEU A 429 25.38 0.79 19.99
N LYS A 430 26.60 0.83 20.52
CA LYS A 430 27.03 1.76 21.57
C LYS A 430 27.16 3.20 21.02
N ALA A 431 27.60 3.40 19.78
CA ALA A 431 27.68 4.71 19.13
C ALA A 431 26.27 5.31 18.85
N LEU A 432 25.32 4.47 18.40
CA LEU A 432 23.89 4.81 18.30
C LEU A 432 23.26 5.23 19.64
N ARG A 433 23.84 4.80 20.77
CA ARG A 433 23.39 5.14 22.12
C ARG A 433 23.91 6.49 22.61
N SER A 434 25.01 7.00 22.04
CA SER A 434 25.75 8.15 22.58
C SER A 434 25.63 9.44 21.77
N ASP A 435 25.25 9.38 20.48
CA ASP A 435 25.18 10.58 19.63
C ASP A 435 24.01 10.54 18.62
N PRO A 436 22.89 11.23 18.92
CA PRO A 436 21.74 11.37 18.03
C PRO A 436 22.07 12.04 16.68
N ASP A 437 23.14 12.84 16.63
CA ASP A 437 23.51 13.59 15.43
C ASP A 437 24.06 12.68 14.32
N ILE A 438 24.53 11.47 14.64
CA ILE A 438 24.97 10.47 13.65
C ILE A 438 23.77 9.92 12.85
N VAL A 439 22.65 9.68 13.53
CA VAL A 439 21.40 9.22 12.89
C VAL A 439 20.82 10.33 12.02
N LEU A 440 20.83 11.56 12.52
CA LEU A 440 20.36 12.73 11.78
C LEU A 440 21.28 13.10 10.60
N ALA A 441 22.60 12.90 10.71
CA ALA A 441 23.56 13.11 9.62
C ALA A 441 23.37 12.09 8.49
N ALA A 442 23.12 10.82 8.83
CA ALA A 442 22.78 9.78 7.85
C ALA A 442 21.44 10.05 7.15
N ILE A 443 20.46 10.63 7.86
CA ILE A 443 19.18 11.10 7.31
C ILE A 443 19.39 12.30 6.37
N ARG A 444 20.23 13.28 6.76
CA ARG A 444 20.53 14.49 5.96
C ARG A 444 21.34 14.21 4.69
N GLN A 445 22.32 13.29 4.74
CA GLN A 445 23.11 12.90 3.55
C GLN A 445 22.27 12.23 2.45
N ASN A 446 21.09 11.72 2.79
CA ASN A 446 20.16 11.09 1.85
C ASN A 446 19.01 12.02 1.41
N GLY A 447 19.15 13.34 1.60
CA GLY A 447 18.28 14.36 1.01
C GLY A 447 16.96 14.62 1.75
N LEU A 448 16.84 14.17 3.01
CA LEU A 448 15.68 14.46 3.86
C LEU A 448 15.96 15.69 4.74
N ALA A 449 15.26 16.79 4.49
CA ALA A 449 15.36 18.01 5.28
C ALA A 449 14.51 17.89 6.56
N LEU A 450 15.14 17.67 7.71
CA LEU A 450 14.56 17.91 9.02
C LEU A 450 15.15 19.21 9.57
N GLN A 451 14.32 20.23 9.82
CA GLN A 451 14.76 21.44 10.51
C GLN A 451 15.09 21.12 11.97
N PRO A 452 16.21 21.62 12.55
CA PRO A 452 16.57 21.34 13.93
C PRO A 452 15.87 22.31 14.89
N PRO A 453 15.06 21.85 15.87
CA PRO A 453 14.78 22.66 17.05
C PRO A 453 15.95 22.56 18.05
N GLY A 454 16.32 23.69 18.64
CA GLY A 454 17.44 23.81 19.57
C GLY A 454 17.27 22.95 20.84
N TRP A 455 18.32 22.21 21.20
CA TRP A 455 18.36 21.37 22.39
C TRP A 455 18.87 22.15 23.60
N VAL A 456 18.13 22.15 24.70
CA VAL A 456 18.65 22.53 26.02
C VAL A 456 19.08 21.26 26.75
N LYS A 457 20.37 21.17 27.08
CA LYS A 457 20.99 20.06 27.80
C LYS A 457 20.53 20.05 29.25
N LYS A 458 19.62 19.16 29.65
CA LYS A 458 19.34 18.91 31.08
C LYS A 458 20.41 17.96 31.63
N ALA A 459 21.17 18.43 32.61
CA ALA A 459 22.14 17.62 33.35
C ALA A 459 21.42 16.51 34.15
N PRO A 460 22.08 15.36 34.38
CA PRO A 460 21.45 14.22 35.04
C PRO A 460 21.30 14.48 36.54
N GLY A 461 20.06 14.46 37.04
CA GLY A 461 19.72 14.40 38.45
C GLY A 461 19.00 13.09 38.76
N ARG A 462 19.49 12.36 39.77
CA ARG A 462 18.91 11.18 40.45
C ARG A 462 17.45 11.49 40.87
N ASN A 463 16.46 10.61 40.90
CA ASN A 463 16.31 9.15 40.78
C ASN A 463 15.12 8.84 39.87
#